data_AF-A0A2M7NEU3-F1
#
_entry.id   AF-A0A2M7NEU3-F1
#
_cell.length_a   1.000
_cell.length_b   1.000
_cell.length_c   1.000
_cell.angle_alpha   90.00
_cell.angle_beta   90.00
_cell.angle_gamma   90.00
#
_symmetry.space_group_name_H-M   'P 1'
#
loop_
_entity.id
_entity.type
_entity.pdbx_description
1 polymer ?
#
loop_
_entity_poly.entity_id
_entity_poly.type
_entity_poly.pdbx_seq_one_letter_code
_entity_poly.pdbx_strand_id
1 'polypeptide(L)'
;MNNYFLKPFCLHSTILFYHFSTSFILSTSPTSTKTYLFLISVAPVQSFISEARKTHDLFAGSRILSEMTNEGMKIFTTLNEGINKEKGVVIFPNPENESKPNRFLGEIKGTENELRKLGQKIEEKIRGKFEKFGEDALKKTSLNYEIEKRKNKFEDEKEYQKEREKVKEEFKQEFDNQIRNHLEISWLFEEIKDDDYKTAYKNIETHLEAVKNTRGFDAFTEIGRKCSIDGKNNALLFGNKSKTPFYF
;
A
#
# COMPACT_ATOMS: atom_id res chain seq x y z
N MET A 1 -21.02 17.76 -16.26
CA MET A 1 -21.25 17.62 -14.81
C MET A 1 -20.72 16.25 -14.42
N ASN A 2 -19.47 16.22 -13.99
CA ASN A 2 -18.73 14.99 -13.70
C ASN A 2 -18.73 14.77 -12.19
N ASN A 3 -19.37 13.71 -11.72
CA ASN A 3 -19.24 13.25 -10.34
C ASN A 3 -18.03 12.30 -10.26
N TYR A 4 -16.85 12.86 -10.01
CA TYR A 4 -15.69 12.12 -9.54
C TYR A 4 -15.58 12.33 -8.03
N PHE A 5 -15.65 11.27 -7.23
CA PHE A 5 -15.28 11.33 -5.82
C PHE A 5 -13.75 11.37 -5.70
N LEU A 6 -13.18 12.58 -5.77
CA LEU A 6 -11.80 12.86 -5.39
C LEU A 6 -11.74 13.19 -3.87
N LYS A 7 -10.72 12.67 -3.18
CA LYS A 7 -10.36 13.12 -1.81
C LYS A 7 -9.98 14.61 -1.83
N PRO A 8 -10.44 15.45 -0.88
CA PRO A 8 -9.77 16.70 -0.56
C PRO A 8 -9.20 16.65 0.87
N PHE A 9 -7.92 16.97 1.01
CA PHE A 9 -7.37 17.46 2.27
C PHE A 9 -6.31 18.50 1.94
N CYS A 10 -6.65 19.78 2.08
CA CYS A 10 -5.69 20.86 2.24
C CYS A 10 -6.36 21.98 3.04
N LEU A 11 -5.89 22.18 4.27
CA LEU A 11 -6.29 23.26 5.16
C LEU A 11 -5.75 24.59 4.63
N HIS A 12 -6.64 25.55 4.38
CA HIS A 12 -6.34 26.95 4.64
C HIS A 12 -7.55 27.65 5.24
N SER A 13 -7.24 28.42 6.28
CA SER A 13 -8.09 29.26 7.13
C SER A 13 -9.26 29.92 6.41
N THR A 14 -10.44 29.95 7.05
CA THR A 14 -11.20 31.18 7.39
C THR A 14 -12.42 30.79 8.24
N ILE A 15 -12.56 31.47 9.37
CA ILE A 15 -13.69 31.43 10.30
C ILE A 15 -14.95 31.96 9.59
N LEU A 16 -16.08 31.26 9.72
CA LEU A 16 -17.43 31.87 9.63
C LEU A 16 -18.45 30.96 10.32
N PHE A 17 -18.89 31.41 11.51
CA PHE A 17 -20.11 30.96 12.16
C PHE A 17 -21.31 31.30 11.27
N TYR A 18 -22.20 30.34 11.00
CA TYR A 18 -23.61 30.67 10.71
C TYR A 18 -24.57 29.63 11.29
N HIS A 19 -25.58 30.21 11.94
CA HIS A 19 -26.70 29.63 12.67
C HIS A 19 -27.67 28.85 11.75
N PHE A 20 -28.41 27.92 12.37
CA PHE A 20 -29.62 27.25 11.87
C PHE A 20 -30.52 28.09 10.94
N SER A 21 -30.90 27.54 9.78
CA SER A 21 -32.26 27.64 9.24
C SER A 21 -32.47 26.63 8.10
N THR A 22 -33.69 26.12 8.03
CA THR A 22 -34.25 25.03 7.24
C THR A 22 -34.20 25.19 5.71
N SER A 23 -34.28 24.01 5.05
CA SER A 23 -34.78 23.78 3.68
C SER A 23 -33.78 23.90 2.52
N PHE A 24 -33.07 22.81 2.26
CA PHE A 24 -32.68 22.44 0.90
C PHE A 24 -32.66 20.91 0.75
N ILE A 25 -33.81 20.34 0.38
CA ILE A 25 -33.84 19.00 -0.21
C ILE A 25 -33.53 19.20 -1.70
N LEU A 26 -32.42 18.65 -2.18
CA LEU A 26 -32.32 17.82 -3.40
C LEU A 26 -30.84 17.61 -3.76
N SER A 27 -30.38 16.36 -3.71
CA SER A 27 -29.90 15.63 -4.90
C SER A 27 -29.12 14.36 -4.49
N THR A 28 -29.82 13.24 -4.54
CA THR A 28 -29.33 11.91 -4.94
C THR A 28 -28.09 11.34 -4.25
N SER A 29 -28.27 10.65 -3.13
CA SER A 29 -27.44 9.46 -2.88
C SER A 29 -27.76 8.43 -3.97
N PRO A 30 -26.78 7.81 -4.64
CA PRO A 30 -27.07 6.68 -5.51
C PRO A 30 -27.35 5.48 -4.62
N THR A 31 -28.63 5.29 -4.29
CA THR A 31 -29.13 4.12 -3.54
C THR A 31 -29.39 2.92 -4.47
N SER A 32 -29.23 3.09 -5.79
CA SER A 32 -29.39 2.00 -6.76
C SER A 32 -28.09 1.20 -6.89
N THR A 33 -28.24 -0.12 -6.83
CA THR A 33 -27.16 -1.05 -7.15
C THR A 33 -26.87 -0.98 -8.64
N LYS A 34 -25.58 -0.86 -8.98
CA LYS A 34 -25.09 -0.79 -10.36
C LYS A 34 -23.92 -1.75 -10.52
N THR A 35 -23.58 -2.08 -11.76
CA THR A 35 -22.42 -2.91 -12.09
C THR A 35 -21.20 -2.03 -12.31
N TYR A 36 -20.07 -2.42 -11.74
CA TYR A 36 -18.80 -1.71 -11.85
C TYR A 36 -17.67 -2.65 -12.28
N LEU A 37 -16.75 -2.12 -13.06
CA LEU A 37 -15.41 -2.66 -13.21
C LEU A 37 -14.55 -2.19 -12.04
N PHE A 38 -13.81 -3.10 -11.44
CA PHE A 38 -12.82 -2.85 -10.42
C PHE A 38 -11.44 -3.18 -10.96
N LEU A 39 -10.54 -2.20 -10.98
CA LEU A 39 -9.16 -2.39 -11.37
C LEU A 39 -8.26 -1.94 -10.23
N ILE A 40 -7.36 -2.82 -9.83
CA ILE A 40 -6.32 -2.53 -8.83
C ILE A 40 -4.96 -2.88 -9.40
N SER A 41 -3.97 -2.04 -9.10
CA SER A 41 -2.58 -2.22 -9.44
C SER A 41 -1.74 -2.00 -8.18
N VAL A 42 -0.88 -2.97 -7.90
CA VAL A 42 0.17 -2.90 -6.88
C VAL A 42 1.48 -2.57 -7.60
N ALA A 43 2.15 -1.54 -7.11
CA ALA A 43 3.37 -0.96 -7.60
C ALA A 43 4.30 -0.72 -6.39
N PRO A 44 5.59 -0.46 -6.60
CA PRO A 44 6.29 -0.35 -7.88
C PRO A 44 6.67 -1.69 -8.51
N VAL A 45 6.36 -1.90 -9.79
CA VAL A 45 6.79 -3.11 -10.52
C VAL A 45 8.25 -3.00 -10.94
N GLN A 46 8.63 -1.80 -11.39
CA GLN A 46 9.90 -1.61 -12.05
C GLN A 46 11.06 -1.47 -11.05
N SER A 47 10.88 -0.88 -9.86
CA SER A 47 11.94 -0.87 -8.83
C SER A 47 12.12 -2.23 -8.15
N PHE A 48 11.05 -2.99 -7.92
CA PHE A 48 11.15 -4.39 -7.44
C PHE A 48 11.97 -5.28 -8.40
N ILE A 49 11.89 -4.99 -9.71
CA ILE A 49 12.55 -5.76 -10.77
C ILE A 49 13.93 -5.20 -11.11
N SER A 50 14.12 -3.86 -11.10
CA SER A 50 15.37 -3.21 -11.52
C SER A 50 16.42 -3.11 -10.42
N GLU A 51 16.03 -3.17 -9.14
CA GLU A 51 16.95 -3.18 -8.00
C GLU A 51 17.45 -4.60 -7.66
N ALA A 52 16.85 -5.63 -8.28
CA ALA A 52 17.26 -7.02 -8.14
C ALA A 52 18.64 -7.25 -8.79
N ARG A 53 19.69 -7.37 -7.97
CA ARG A 53 21.06 -7.64 -8.45
C ARG A 53 21.29 -9.12 -8.80
N LYS A 54 20.36 -10.01 -8.42
CA LYS A 54 20.41 -11.45 -8.71
C LYS A 54 19.05 -11.94 -9.22
N THR A 55 19.06 -12.96 -10.08
CA THR A 55 17.85 -13.64 -10.59
C THR A 55 16.93 -14.16 -9.46
N HIS A 56 17.52 -14.55 -8.33
CA HIS A 56 16.77 -14.96 -7.14
C HIS A 56 15.96 -13.81 -6.51
N ASP A 57 16.49 -12.59 -6.52
CA ASP A 57 15.82 -11.41 -5.96
C ASP A 57 14.64 -11.00 -6.85
N LEU A 58 14.80 -11.14 -8.17
CA LEU A 58 13.73 -10.94 -9.15
C LEU A 58 12.56 -11.90 -8.93
N PHE A 59 12.87 -13.19 -8.73
CA PHE A 59 11.86 -14.22 -8.47
C PHE A 59 11.13 -13.98 -7.14
N ALA A 60 11.85 -13.58 -6.10
CA ALA A 60 11.26 -13.22 -4.82
C ALA A 60 10.32 -12.00 -4.95
N GLY A 61 10.74 -10.97 -5.68
CA GLY A 61 9.91 -9.79 -5.95
C GLY A 61 8.61 -10.12 -6.69
N SER A 62 8.68 -10.91 -7.77
CA SER A 62 7.48 -11.33 -8.51
C SER A 62 6.53 -12.16 -7.65
N ARG A 63 7.07 -13.02 -6.77
CA ARG A 63 6.26 -13.85 -5.87
C ARG A 63 5.53 -13.00 -4.83
N ILE A 64 6.21 -12.02 -4.23
CA ILE A 64 5.59 -11.09 -3.27
C ILE A 64 4.41 -10.36 -3.93
N LEU A 65 4.60 -9.83 -5.16
CA LEU A 65 3.55 -9.17 -5.92
C LEU A 65 2.37 -10.12 -6.20
N SER A 66 2.63 -11.35 -6.64
CA SER A 66 1.57 -12.34 -6.88
C SER A 66 0.82 -12.71 -5.59
N GLU A 67 1.51 -12.87 -4.45
CA GLU A 67 0.87 -13.17 -3.16
C GLU A 67 -0.03 -12.03 -2.65
N MET A 68 0.35 -10.79 -2.93
CA MET A 68 -0.47 -9.60 -2.64
C MET A 68 -1.68 -9.50 -3.56
N THR A 69 -1.50 -9.65 -4.88
CA THR A 69 -2.63 -9.69 -5.84
C THR A 69 -3.63 -10.79 -5.48
N ASN A 70 -3.13 -11.97 -5.10
CA ASN A 70 -3.97 -13.09 -4.64
C ASN A 70 -4.78 -12.74 -3.38
N GLU A 71 -4.20 -12.01 -2.43
CA GLU A 71 -4.91 -11.57 -1.23
C GLU A 71 -6.08 -10.64 -1.60
N GLY A 72 -5.83 -9.67 -2.49
CA GLY A 72 -6.86 -8.78 -2.97
C GLY A 72 -7.98 -9.50 -3.72
N MET A 73 -7.63 -10.44 -4.62
CA MET A 73 -8.61 -11.24 -5.35
C MET A 73 -9.45 -12.12 -4.40
N LYS A 74 -8.84 -12.71 -3.37
CA LYS A 74 -9.56 -13.49 -2.37
C LYS A 74 -10.63 -12.65 -1.67
N ILE A 75 -10.28 -11.45 -1.23
CA ILE A 75 -11.23 -10.55 -0.55
C ILE A 75 -12.34 -10.11 -1.50
N PHE A 76 -11.98 -9.79 -2.74
CA PHE A 76 -12.92 -9.37 -3.79
C PHE A 76 -13.93 -10.46 -4.15
N THR A 77 -13.50 -11.72 -4.21
CA THR A 77 -14.34 -12.88 -4.59
C THR A 77 -15.08 -13.53 -3.41
N THR A 78 -14.82 -13.10 -2.18
CA THR A 78 -15.53 -13.57 -0.99
C THR A 78 -16.73 -12.68 -0.70
N LEU A 79 -17.82 -13.28 -0.21
CA LEU A 79 -18.98 -12.53 0.25
C LEU A 79 -18.60 -11.70 1.48
N ASN A 80 -18.82 -10.39 1.43
CA ASN A 80 -18.49 -9.47 2.52
C ASN A 80 -19.78 -8.93 3.13
N GLU A 81 -20.54 -9.76 3.84
CA GLU A 81 -21.92 -9.44 4.29
C GLU A 81 -22.08 -8.12 5.07
N GLY A 82 -21.01 -7.63 5.72
CA GLY A 82 -20.98 -6.32 6.38
C GLY A 82 -20.59 -5.12 5.49
N ILE A 83 -20.31 -5.34 4.21
CA ILE A 83 -19.80 -4.33 3.26
C ILE A 83 -20.53 -4.39 1.92
N ASN A 84 -20.61 -5.57 1.27
CA ASN A 84 -21.31 -5.74 0.00
C ASN A 84 -22.05 -7.07 -0.02
N LYS A 85 -23.26 -7.05 -0.60
CA LYS A 85 -24.16 -8.21 -0.68
C LYS A 85 -23.81 -9.17 -1.83
N GLU A 86 -22.91 -8.77 -2.71
CA GLU A 86 -22.46 -9.58 -3.84
C GLU A 86 -20.95 -9.81 -3.79
N LYS A 87 -20.52 -10.96 -4.31
CA LYS A 87 -19.11 -11.27 -4.54
C LYS A 87 -18.69 -10.75 -5.91
N GLY A 88 -17.45 -10.29 -6.01
CA GLY A 88 -16.88 -9.91 -7.29
C GLY A 88 -16.48 -11.14 -8.13
N VAL A 89 -16.44 -10.94 -9.44
CA VAL A 89 -15.96 -11.91 -10.43
C VAL A 89 -14.66 -11.39 -11.02
N VAL A 90 -13.56 -12.13 -10.90
CA VAL A 90 -12.28 -11.74 -11.50
C VAL A 90 -12.32 -12.04 -12.99
N ILE A 91 -12.05 -11.01 -13.81
CA ILE A 91 -11.96 -11.10 -15.26
C ILE A 91 -10.51 -11.40 -15.67
N PHE A 92 -9.55 -10.75 -15.00
CA PHE A 92 -8.12 -10.91 -15.24
C PHE A 92 -7.34 -10.72 -13.95
N PRO A 93 -6.26 -11.47 -13.68
CA PRO A 93 -5.71 -12.58 -14.45
C PRO A 93 -6.55 -13.86 -14.32
N ASN A 94 -6.30 -14.86 -15.17
CA ASN A 94 -6.87 -16.20 -14.94
C ASN A 94 -6.41 -16.72 -13.56
N PRO A 95 -7.33 -17.02 -12.62
CA PRO A 95 -6.99 -17.46 -11.27
C PRO A 95 -6.10 -18.72 -11.23
N GLU A 96 -6.17 -19.55 -12.27
CA GLU A 96 -5.42 -20.80 -12.41
C GLU A 96 -3.98 -20.62 -12.90
N ASN A 97 -3.58 -19.42 -13.34
CA ASN A 97 -2.23 -19.18 -13.82
C ASN A 97 -1.26 -18.94 -12.63
N GLU A 98 -0.07 -19.57 -12.68
CA GLU A 98 0.94 -19.47 -11.63
C GLU A 98 1.59 -18.08 -11.55
N SER A 99 1.81 -17.44 -12.71
CA SER A 99 2.35 -16.08 -12.77
C SER A 99 1.21 -15.08 -12.80
N LYS A 100 0.95 -14.45 -11.65
CA LYS A 100 -0.08 -13.42 -11.53
C LYS A 100 0.55 -12.05 -11.63
N PRO A 101 0.07 -11.20 -12.54
CA PRO A 101 0.55 -9.84 -12.66
C PRO A 101 0.25 -9.06 -11.38
N ASN A 102 0.95 -7.95 -11.26
CA ASN A 102 0.80 -6.96 -10.19
C ASN A 102 -0.53 -6.17 -10.27
N ARG A 103 -1.52 -6.66 -11.02
CA ARG A 103 -2.83 -6.03 -11.19
C ARG A 103 -3.90 -7.08 -11.40
N PHE A 104 -5.13 -6.78 -11.01
CA PHE A 104 -6.29 -7.58 -11.40
C PHE A 104 -7.49 -6.68 -11.72
N LEU A 105 -8.32 -7.16 -12.64
CA LEU A 105 -9.57 -6.58 -13.07
C LEU A 105 -10.71 -7.53 -12.69
N GLY A 106 -11.78 -6.99 -12.13
CA GLY A 106 -12.98 -7.75 -11.85
C GLY A 106 -14.24 -6.93 -12.06
N GLU A 107 -15.38 -7.62 -12.03
CA GLU A 107 -16.70 -7.04 -12.08
C GLU A 107 -17.43 -7.26 -10.76
N ILE A 108 -18.16 -6.26 -10.29
CA ILE A 108 -18.96 -6.38 -9.07
C ILE A 108 -20.18 -5.46 -9.12
N LYS A 109 -21.28 -5.90 -8.52
CA LYS A 109 -22.46 -5.07 -8.29
C LYS A 109 -22.46 -4.53 -6.87
N GLY A 110 -22.90 -3.29 -6.72
CA GLY A 110 -23.03 -2.64 -5.42
C GLY A 110 -23.34 -1.16 -5.55
N THR A 111 -23.44 -0.49 -4.41
CA THR A 111 -23.51 0.97 -4.33
C THR A 111 -22.09 1.57 -4.20
N GLU A 112 -21.92 2.83 -4.60
CA GLU A 112 -20.62 3.51 -4.53
C GLU A 112 -19.99 3.48 -3.12
N ASN A 113 -20.83 3.61 -2.07
CA ASN A 113 -20.38 3.59 -0.69
C ASN A 113 -19.87 2.20 -0.25
N GLU A 114 -20.54 1.13 -0.69
CA GLU A 114 -20.15 -0.26 -0.41
C GLU A 114 -18.84 -0.60 -1.13
N LEU A 115 -18.74 -0.25 -2.41
CA LEU A 115 -17.56 -0.51 -3.22
C LEU A 115 -16.33 0.29 -2.76
N ARG A 116 -16.52 1.55 -2.33
CA ARG A 116 -15.44 2.34 -1.71
C ARG A 116 -14.89 1.66 -0.45
N LYS A 117 -15.76 1.16 0.43
CA LYS A 117 -15.36 0.41 1.63
C LYS A 117 -14.66 -0.90 1.27
N LEU A 118 -15.12 -1.59 0.24
CA LEU A 118 -14.47 -2.81 -0.26
C LEU A 118 -13.06 -2.53 -0.78
N GLY A 119 -12.88 -1.49 -1.62
CA GLY A 119 -11.58 -1.07 -2.13
C GLY A 119 -10.59 -0.72 -1.00
N GLN A 120 -11.05 0.06 -0.01
CA GLN A 120 -10.26 0.38 1.18
C GLN A 120 -9.85 -0.86 1.98
N LYS A 121 -10.78 -1.81 2.19
CA LYS A 121 -10.49 -3.07 2.89
C LYS A 121 -9.47 -3.92 2.11
N ILE A 122 -9.60 -4.00 0.79
CA ILE A 122 -8.63 -4.72 -0.06
C ILE A 122 -7.24 -4.10 0.08
N GLU A 123 -7.13 -2.77 -0.02
CA GLU A 123 -5.87 -2.06 0.15
C GLU A 123 -5.25 -2.32 1.53
N GLU A 124 -6.04 -2.17 2.60
CA GLU A 124 -5.60 -2.40 3.98
C GLU A 124 -5.01 -3.81 4.16
N LYS A 125 -5.69 -4.83 3.62
CA LYS A 125 -5.22 -6.22 3.73
C LYS A 125 -3.99 -6.52 2.90
N ILE A 126 -3.85 -5.89 1.73
CA ILE A 126 -2.62 -5.99 0.93
C ILE A 126 -1.44 -5.37 1.69
N ARG A 127 -1.62 -4.16 2.25
CA ARG A 127 -0.58 -3.49 3.04
C ARG A 127 -0.19 -4.31 4.26
N GLY A 128 -1.16 -4.78 5.04
CA GLY A 128 -0.88 -5.63 6.22
C GLY A 128 -0.17 -6.94 5.87
N LYS A 129 -0.42 -7.52 4.69
CA LYS A 129 0.31 -8.70 4.22
C LYS A 129 1.78 -8.39 3.92
N PHE A 130 2.04 -7.25 3.29
CA PHE A 130 3.41 -6.79 3.03
C PHE A 130 4.17 -6.44 4.30
N GLU A 131 3.52 -5.76 5.24
CA GLU A 131 4.07 -5.49 6.57
C GLU A 131 4.49 -6.78 7.27
N LYS A 132 3.64 -7.81 7.22
CA LYS A 132 3.96 -9.13 7.77
C LYS A 132 5.19 -9.76 7.10
N PHE A 133 5.36 -9.64 5.78
CA PHE A 133 6.57 -10.12 5.11
C PHE A 133 7.82 -9.40 5.62
N GLY A 134 7.74 -8.09 5.82
CA GLY A 134 8.81 -7.31 6.43
C GLY A 134 9.15 -7.80 7.84
N GLU A 135 8.14 -7.94 8.70
CA GLU A 135 8.34 -8.42 10.07
C GLU A 135 8.94 -9.82 10.14
N ASP A 136 8.46 -10.74 9.30
CA ASP A 136 8.96 -12.10 9.23
C ASP A 136 10.39 -12.15 8.68
N ALA A 137 10.76 -11.24 7.78
CA ALA A 137 12.13 -11.05 7.35
C ALA A 137 13.00 -10.52 8.49
N LEU A 138 12.54 -9.50 9.22
CA LEU A 138 13.25 -8.90 10.35
C LEU A 138 13.51 -9.93 11.46
N LYS A 139 12.52 -10.76 11.83
CA LYS A 139 12.67 -11.83 12.84
C LYS A 139 13.74 -12.85 12.49
N LYS A 140 13.98 -13.10 11.20
CA LYS A 140 15.03 -14.01 10.72
C LYS A 140 16.42 -13.38 10.77
N THR A 141 16.52 -12.07 10.96
CA THR A 141 17.80 -11.36 11.03
C THR A 141 18.34 -11.34 12.46
N SER A 142 19.67 -11.44 12.60
CA SER A 142 20.37 -11.43 13.89
C SER A 142 20.53 -10.01 14.46
N LEU A 143 19.42 -9.26 14.60
CA LEU A 143 19.41 -7.88 15.13
C LEU A 143 20.06 -7.78 16.53
N ASN A 144 20.08 -8.88 17.29
CA ASN A 144 20.70 -8.95 18.61
C ASN A 144 22.21 -8.62 18.62
N TYR A 145 22.92 -8.85 17.52
CA TYR A 145 24.40 -8.78 17.49
C TYR A 145 24.97 -7.35 17.51
N GLU A 146 24.33 -6.39 16.84
CA GLU A 146 24.86 -5.02 16.76
C GLU A 146 24.73 -4.25 18.09
N ILE A 147 23.66 -4.55 18.84
CA ILE A 147 23.40 -3.96 20.15
C ILE A 147 24.43 -4.47 21.18
N GLU A 148 24.76 -5.77 21.15
CA GLU A 148 25.73 -6.38 22.06
C GLU A 148 27.14 -5.77 21.93
N LYS A 149 27.56 -5.40 20.70
CA LYS A 149 28.87 -4.75 20.48
C LYS A 149 28.97 -3.37 21.14
N ARG A 150 27.84 -2.69 21.35
CA ARG A 150 27.78 -1.38 22.02
C ARG A 150 27.89 -1.51 23.54
N LYS A 151 27.62 -2.69 24.14
CA LYS A 151 27.74 -2.91 25.59
C LYS A 151 29.10 -2.52 26.13
N ASN A 152 30.18 -2.81 25.39
CA ASN A 152 31.55 -2.51 25.80
C ASN A 152 31.90 -1.01 25.84
N LYS A 153 31.00 -0.11 25.40
CA LYS A 153 31.18 1.35 25.44
C LYS A 153 30.55 2.02 26.66
N PHE A 154 29.73 1.31 27.42
CA PHE A 154 29.02 1.87 28.57
C PHE A 154 29.52 1.21 29.85
N GLU A 155 29.94 2.02 30.81
CA GLU A 155 30.35 1.54 32.14
C GLU A 155 29.12 1.32 33.06
N ASP A 156 28.06 2.10 32.87
CA ASP A 156 26.78 1.96 33.58
C ASP A 156 25.76 1.14 32.77
N GLU A 157 25.34 0.00 33.34
CA GLU A 157 24.33 -0.88 32.77
C GLU A 157 22.97 -0.16 32.61
N LYS A 158 22.60 0.78 33.49
CA LYS A 158 21.33 1.52 33.36
C LYS A 158 21.34 2.46 32.16
N GLU A 159 22.47 3.12 31.92
CA GLU A 159 22.67 3.99 30.76
C GLU A 159 22.61 3.20 29.46
N TYR A 160 23.28 2.03 29.43
CA TYR A 160 23.22 1.10 28.30
C TYR A 160 21.78 0.64 28.01
N GLN A 161 21.00 0.26 29.02
CA GLN A 161 19.62 -0.19 28.80
C GLN A 161 18.73 0.94 28.25
N LYS A 162 18.90 2.18 28.73
CA LYS A 162 18.15 3.33 28.23
C LYS A 162 18.47 3.62 26.76
N GLU A 163 19.76 3.63 26.41
CA GLU A 163 20.19 3.85 25.03
C GLU A 163 19.77 2.70 24.10
N ARG A 164 19.82 1.47 24.59
CA ARG A 164 19.37 0.28 23.86
C ARG A 164 17.91 0.37 23.47
N GLU A 165 17.02 0.72 24.39
CA GLU A 165 15.59 0.83 24.08
C GLU A 165 15.30 2.01 23.15
N LYS A 166 16.03 3.13 23.29
CA LYS A 166 15.94 4.26 22.36
C LYS A 166 16.31 3.87 20.94
N VAL A 167 17.47 3.22 20.73
CA VAL A 167 17.92 2.77 19.41
C VAL A 167 16.96 1.77 18.79
N LYS A 168 16.41 0.87 19.62
CA LYS A 168 15.44 -0.13 19.18
C LYS A 168 14.13 0.52 18.71
N GLU A 169 13.68 1.56 19.41
CA GLU A 169 12.50 2.34 19.05
C GLU A 169 12.74 3.12 17.74
N GLU A 170 13.86 3.83 17.61
CA GLU A 170 14.22 4.56 16.39
C GLU A 170 14.31 3.63 15.17
N PHE A 171 14.98 2.48 15.33
CA PHE A 171 15.05 1.44 14.30
C PHE A 171 13.66 0.94 13.89
N LYS A 172 12.80 0.66 14.87
CA LYS A 172 11.45 0.14 14.61
C LYS A 172 10.62 1.18 13.85
N GLN A 173 10.70 2.45 14.26
CA GLN A 173 10.02 3.54 13.58
C GLN A 173 10.47 3.70 12.13
N GLU A 174 11.78 3.66 11.87
CA GLU A 174 12.28 3.80 10.50
C GLU A 174 11.95 2.58 9.63
N PHE A 175 12.08 1.38 10.19
CA PHE A 175 11.64 0.15 9.54
C PHE A 175 10.17 0.20 9.15
N ASP A 176 9.29 0.55 10.09
CA ASP A 176 7.85 0.62 9.85
C ASP A 176 7.50 1.70 8.81
N ASN A 177 8.23 2.84 8.82
CA ASN A 177 8.05 3.89 7.83
C ASN A 177 8.49 3.45 6.42
N GLN A 178 9.65 2.79 6.29
CA GLN A 178 10.10 2.27 5.00
C GLN A 178 9.13 1.25 4.44
N ILE A 179 8.67 0.28 5.25
CA ILE A 179 7.72 -0.75 4.84
C ILE A 179 6.38 -0.13 4.41
N ARG A 180 5.84 0.81 5.18
CA ARG A 180 4.54 1.44 4.90
C ARG A 180 4.55 2.22 3.58
N ASN A 181 5.66 2.91 3.30
CA ASN A 181 5.80 3.78 2.13
C ASN A 181 6.35 3.06 0.90
N HIS A 182 6.73 1.78 1.02
CA HIS A 182 7.30 1.01 -0.07
C HIS A 182 6.26 0.63 -1.14
N LEU A 183 5.02 0.39 -0.74
CA LEU A 183 3.95 -0.04 -1.65
C LEU A 183 3.09 1.13 -2.13
N GLU A 184 2.97 1.19 -3.44
CA GLU A 184 2.04 2.03 -4.17
C GLU A 184 0.86 1.18 -4.62
N ILE A 185 -0.31 1.44 -4.04
CA ILE A 185 -1.53 0.73 -4.41
C ILE A 185 -2.48 1.75 -5.00
N SER A 186 -2.90 1.50 -6.24
CA SER A 186 -3.89 2.32 -6.92
C SER A 186 -5.05 1.44 -7.33
N TRP A 187 -6.27 1.86 -7.02
CA TRP A 187 -7.47 1.15 -7.39
C TRP A 187 -8.59 2.12 -7.75
N LEU A 188 -9.50 1.69 -8.62
CA LEU A 188 -10.73 2.43 -8.89
C LEU A 188 -11.87 1.51 -9.28
N PHE A 189 -13.08 2.08 -9.21
CA PHE A 189 -14.30 1.49 -9.72
C PHE A 189 -14.84 2.37 -10.85
N GLU A 190 -15.15 1.77 -12.00
CA GLU A 190 -15.77 2.45 -13.13
C GLU A 190 -17.14 1.82 -13.39
N GLU A 191 -18.20 2.62 -13.43
CA GLU A 191 -19.56 2.14 -13.69
C GLU A 191 -19.68 1.62 -15.13
N ILE A 192 -20.29 0.44 -15.29
CA ILE A 192 -20.68 -0.07 -16.62
C ILE A 192 -22.06 0.52 -16.94
N LYS A 193 -22.09 1.55 -17.78
CA LYS A 193 -23.33 2.21 -18.23
C LYS A 193 -23.86 1.54 -19.47
N ASP A 194 -25.16 1.28 -19.50
CA ASP A 194 -25.87 0.76 -20.68
C ASP A 194 -25.23 -0.50 -21.31
N ASP A 195 -24.61 -1.34 -20.47
CA ASP A 195 -23.87 -2.55 -20.87
C ASP A 195 -22.67 -2.28 -21.81
N ASP A 196 -22.19 -1.03 -21.88
CA ASP A 196 -21.02 -0.65 -22.68
C ASP A 196 -19.72 -0.95 -21.92
N TYR A 197 -19.41 -2.25 -21.85
CA TYR A 197 -18.17 -2.76 -21.26
C TYR A 197 -16.92 -2.15 -21.92
N LYS A 198 -16.94 -1.96 -23.24
CA LYS A 198 -15.76 -1.49 -24.00
C LYS A 198 -15.36 -0.09 -23.57
N THR A 199 -16.33 0.80 -23.43
CA THR A 199 -16.08 2.16 -22.95
C THR A 199 -15.66 2.16 -21.48
N ALA A 200 -16.34 1.38 -20.63
CA ALA A 200 -15.97 1.26 -19.22
C ALA A 200 -14.51 0.75 -19.05
N TYR A 201 -14.12 -0.27 -19.83
CA TYR A 201 -12.76 -0.82 -19.83
C TYR A 201 -11.70 0.20 -20.27
N LYS A 202 -11.98 0.97 -21.32
CA LYS A 202 -11.08 2.03 -21.78
C LYS A 202 -10.94 3.14 -20.73
N ASN A 203 -12.04 3.54 -20.11
CA ASN A 203 -12.07 4.59 -19.10
C ASN A 203 -11.30 4.16 -17.85
N ILE A 204 -11.53 2.95 -17.34
CA ILE A 204 -10.88 2.48 -16.12
C ILE A 204 -9.36 2.42 -16.25
N GLU A 205 -8.83 1.94 -17.38
CA GLU A 205 -7.38 1.94 -17.64
C GLU A 205 -6.85 3.38 -17.71
N THR A 206 -7.51 4.27 -18.47
CA THR A 206 -7.12 5.68 -18.61
C THR A 206 -7.12 6.41 -17.26
N HIS A 207 -8.17 6.22 -16.45
CA HIS A 207 -8.31 6.82 -15.13
C HIS A 207 -7.24 6.29 -14.17
N LEU A 208 -6.93 4.99 -14.19
CA LEU A 208 -5.88 4.43 -13.33
C LEU A 208 -4.50 5.00 -13.70
N GLU A 209 -4.20 5.12 -14.99
CA GLU A 209 -2.95 5.73 -15.46
C GLU A 209 -2.84 7.19 -15.03
N ALA A 210 -3.93 7.95 -15.13
CA ALA A 210 -3.97 9.32 -14.64
C ALA A 210 -3.71 9.39 -13.13
N VAL A 211 -4.30 8.49 -12.34
CA VAL A 211 -4.05 8.40 -10.88
C VAL A 211 -2.57 8.09 -10.58
N LYS A 212 -1.94 7.22 -11.36
CA LYS A 212 -0.51 6.91 -11.22
C LYS A 212 0.38 8.12 -11.54
N ASN A 213 -0.02 8.95 -12.50
CA ASN A 213 0.75 10.11 -12.96
C ASN A 213 0.58 11.37 -12.09
N THR A 214 -0.55 11.51 -11.37
CA THR A 214 -0.81 12.67 -10.49
C THR A 214 -0.20 12.53 -9.11
N ARG A 215 0.60 11.48 -8.88
CA ARG A 215 1.18 11.20 -7.57
C ARG A 215 2.03 12.38 -7.09
N GLY A 216 1.72 12.85 -5.88
CA GLY A 216 2.56 13.77 -5.13
C GLY A 216 3.91 13.12 -4.84
N PHE A 217 5.00 13.80 -5.21
CA PHE A 217 6.33 13.39 -4.80
C PHE A 217 6.52 13.75 -3.32
N ASP A 218 6.40 12.76 -2.45
CA ASP A 218 6.79 12.92 -1.05
C ASP A 218 8.31 12.80 -0.96
N ALA A 219 8.98 13.93 -0.86
CA ALA A 219 10.43 14.00 -0.65
C ALA A 219 10.76 13.50 0.76
N PHE A 220 10.95 12.20 0.92
CA PHE A 220 11.46 11.64 2.18
C PHE A 220 12.95 11.92 2.30
N THR A 221 13.31 12.78 3.24
CA THR A 221 14.71 13.07 3.56
C THR A 221 15.18 12.06 4.60
N GLU A 222 15.81 10.99 4.13
CA GLU A 222 16.47 10.01 4.97
C GLU A 222 17.96 10.37 5.13
N ILE A 223 18.39 10.63 6.36
CA ILE A 223 19.79 10.90 6.71
C ILE A 223 20.42 9.58 7.15
N GLY A 224 21.19 8.94 6.28
CA GLY A 224 21.81 7.66 6.60
C GLY A 224 22.56 7.02 5.44
N ARG A 225 23.23 5.91 5.73
CA ARG A 225 23.94 5.11 4.73
C ARG A 225 22.91 4.43 3.84
N LYS A 226 23.01 4.57 2.52
CA LYS A 226 22.04 3.96 1.61
C LYS A 226 22.23 2.45 1.47
N CYS A 227 21.11 1.77 1.29
CA CYS A 227 21.04 0.35 1.01
C CYS A 227 21.87 0.05 -0.24
N SER A 228 22.72 -0.96 -0.15
CA SER A 228 23.60 -1.30 -1.26
C SER A 228 22.83 -1.91 -2.45
N ILE A 229 21.59 -2.36 -2.25
CA ILE A 229 20.73 -2.99 -3.27
C ILE A 229 19.93 -1.91 -4.01
N ASP A 230 19.11 -1.13 -3.30
CA ASP A 230 18.22 -0.15 -3.92
C ASP A 230 18.84 1.25 -4.11
N GLY A 231 19.87 1.60 -3.32
CA GLY A 231 20.52 2.92 -3.36
C GLY A 231 19.65 4.10 -2.95
N LYS A 232 18.41 3.86 -2.50
CA LYS A 232 17.39 4.87 -2.20
C LYS A 232 17.10 4.94 -0.70
N ASN A 233 16.79 3.79 -0.11
CA ASN A 233 16.41 3.68 1.30
C ASN A 233 17.67 3.57 2.18
N ASN A 234 17.57 4.00 3.43
CA ASN A 234 18.60 3.78 4.43
C ASN A 234 18.81 2.28 4.67
N ALA A 235 20.06 1.87 4.76
CA ALA A 235 20.44 0.53 5.18
C ALA A 235 20.15 0.39 6.67
N LEU A 236 19.12 -0.38 7.02
CA LEU A 236 18.73 -0.60 8.41
C LEU A 236 19.61 -1.65 9.11
N LEU A 237 20.17 -2.60 8.36
CA LEU A 237 20.98 -3.71 8.89
C LEU A 237 22.35 -3.74 8.22
N PHE A 238 23.42 -3.93 9.01
CA PHE A 238 24.77 -4.07 8.51
C PHE A 238 25.36 -5.44 8.83
N GLY A 239 26.17 -5.98 7.91
CA GLY A 239 26.87 -7.25 8.15
C GLY A 239 28.08 -7.07 9.09
N ASN A 240 28.50 -8.11 9.79
CA ASN A 240 29.61 -8.10 10.77
C ASN A 240 30.94 -7.49 10.27
N LYS A 241 31.18 -7.46 8.96
CA LYS A 241 32.38 -6.87 8.33
C LYS A 241 32.25 -5.37 8.02
N SER A 242 31.04 -4.82 8.07
CA SER A 242 30.76 -3.39 7.93
C SER A 242 31.06 -2.70 9.26
N LYS A 243 31.97 -1.73 9.26
CA LYS A 243 32.49 -1.15 10.52
C LYS A 243 31.53 -0.23 11.28
N THR A 244 30.34 0.09 10.79
CA THR A 244 29.41 0.99 11.53
C THR A 244 27.96 0.90 11.05
N PRO A 245 26.99 0.71 11.95
CA PRO A 245 25.66 1.31 11.83
C PRO A 245 25.79 2.79 12.24
N PHE A 246 25.36 3.70 11.38
CA PHE A 246 25.24 5.11 11.70
C PHE A 246 23.78 5.40 12.02
N TYR A 247 23.40 5.09 13.25
CA TYR A 247 22.46 5.95 13.97
C TYR A 247 23.33 6.60 15.05
N PHE A 248 23.28 7.94 15.05
CA PHE A 248 24.14 8.87 15.79
C PHE A 248 24.51 8.39 17.19
#